data_AF-A0A177H584-F1
#
_entry.id   AF-A0A177H584-F1
#
_cell.length_a   1.000
_cell.length_b   1.000
_cell.length_c   1.000
_cell.angle_alpha   90.00
_cell.angle_beta   90.00
_cell.angle_gamma   90.00
#
_symmetry.space_group_name_H-M   'P 1'
#
loop_
_entity.id
_entity.type
_entity.pdbx_description
1 polymer ?
#
loop_
_entity_poly.entity_id
_entity_poly.type
_entity_poly.pdbx_seq_one_letter_code
_entity_poly.pdbx_strand_id
1 'polypeptide(L)'
;MAITFTWSVKDMHRVADTGAVYKVDWSCSGVDEDTEVSHSRSGSYLHTGPNGKQATPDHTASGFTPYADLTEADVLAWCKADGVGAKNEHLITSNIINKVAAQANSTGMPWAAE
;
A
#
# COMPACT_ATOMS: atom_id res chain seq x y z
N MET A 1 -21.81 3.09 -2.35
CA MET A 1 -20.45 3.27 -1.81
C MET A 1 -19.62 2.04 -2.10
N ALA A 2 -19.03 1.99 -3.29
CA ALA A 2 -18.02 1.01 -3.68
C ALA A 2 -16.68 1.73 -3.77
N ILE A 3 -15.64 1.19 -3.14
CA ILE A 3 -14.27 1.73 -3.21
C ILE A 3 -13.45 0.81 -4.11
N THR A 4 -12.94 1.33 -5.23
CA THR A 4 -11.97 0.62 -6.06
C THR A 4 -10.56 0.83 -5.50
N PHE A 5 -9.83 -0.25 -5.25
CA PHE A 5 -8.43 -0.16 -4.80
C PHE A 5 -7.45 -0.46 -5.93
N THR A 6 -6.43 0.39 -6.05
CA THR A 6 -5.30 0.19 -6.95
C THR A 6 -4.02 0.12 -6.15
N TRP A 7 -3.31 -1.02 -6.26
CA TRP A 7 -2.01 -1.22 -5.66
C TRP A 7 -0.93 -1.17 -6.73
N SER A 8 0.24 -0.65 -6.38
CA SER A 8 1.39 -0.64 -7.28
C SER A 8 2.69 -0.75 -6.50
N VAL A 9 3.67 -1.44 -7.10
CA VAL A 9 5.07 -1.35 -6.70
C VAL A 9 5.64 -0.03 -7.20
N LYS A 10 6.37 0.68 -6.34
CA LYS A 10 6.97 1.98 -6.66
C LYS A 10 8.48 1.89 -6.85
N ASP A 11 9.13 1.07 -6.05
CA ASP A 11 10.57 0.84 -6.15
C ASP A 11 10.94 -0.51 -5.52
N MET A 12 12.05 -1.09 -5.96
CA MET A 12 12.57 -2.36 -5.48
C MET A 12 14.08 -2.27 -5.22
N HIS A 13 14.46 -2.61 -4.00
CA HIS A 13 15.84 -2.57 -3.52
C HIS A 13 16.37 -3.99 -3.45
N ARG A 14 17.46 -4.23 -4.17
CA ARG A 14 18.07 -5.56 -4.30
C ARG A 14 19.57 -5.53 -4.13
N VAL A 15 20.16 -6.67 -3.79
CA VAL A 15 21.60 -6.87 -3.85
C VAL A 15 22.03 -6.94 -5.32
N ALA A 16 23.06 -6.18 -5.70
CA ALA A 16 23.50 -6.07 -7.08
C ALA A 16 23.98 -7.41 -7.66
N ASP A 17 24.73 -8.17 -6.87
CA ASP A 17 25.38 -9.41 -7.34
C ASP A 17 24.40 -10.58 -7.46
N THR A 18 23.44 -10.71 -6.55
CA THR A 18 22.53 -11.87 -6.47
C THR A 18 21.13 -11.57 -6.99
N GLY A 19 20.77 -10.29 -7.13
CA GLY A 19 19.41 -9.86 -7.43
C GLY A 19 18.43 -10.06 -6.26
N ALA A 20 18.88 -10.49 -5.08
CA ALA A 20 18.00 -10.72 -3.94
C ALA A 20 17.34 -9.43 -3.45
N VAL A 21 16.01 -9.35 -3.55
CA VAL A 21 15.20 -8.18 -3.17
C VAL A 21 15.01 -8.18 -1.66
N TYR A 22 15.46 -7.13 -0.98
CA TYR A 22 15.36 -7.01 0.48
C TYR A 22 14.37 -5.93 0.94
N LYS A 23 13.95 -5.03 0.04
CA LYS A 23 12.95 -4.00 0.34
C LYS A 23 12.13 -3.67 -0.91
N VAL A 24 10.85 -3.40 -0.72
CA VAL A 24 9.93 -2.97 -1.78
C VAL A 24 9.11 -1.80 -1.26
N ASP A 25 9.10 -0.70 -1.99
CA ASP A 25 8.22 0.44 -1.73
C ASP A 25 6.93 0.29 -2.53
N TRP A 26 5.78 0.50 -1.89
CA TRP A 26 4.46 0.29 -2.49
C TRP A 26 3.52 1.48 -2.24
N SER A 27 2.49 1.59 -3.07
CA SER A 27 1.33 2.46 -2.82
C SER A 27 0.01 1.71 -2.98
N CYS A 28 -1.00 2.14 -2.23
CA CYS A 28 -2.40 1.75 -2.39
C CYS A 28 -3.25 3.03 -2.48
N SER A 29 -4.06 3.18 -3.52
CA SER A 29 -5.06 4.22 -3.65
C SER A 29 -6.45 3.61 -3.65
N GLY A 30 -7.40 4.24 -2.97
CA GLY A 30 -8.83 3.95 -3.08
C GLY A 30 -9.59 5.14 -3.66
N VAL A 31 -10.57 4.87 -4.50
CA VAL A 31 -11.49 5.87 -5.06
C VAL A 31 -12.91 5.39 -4.82
N ASP A 32 -13.75 6.25 -4.25
CA ASP A 32 -15.18 6.03 -4.20
C ASP A 32 -15.81 6.27 -5.58
N GLU A 33 -16.45 5.26 -6.13
CA GLU A 33 -17.00 5.31 -7.49
C GLU A 33 -18.21 6.27 -7.61
N ASP A 34 -18.90 6.55 -6.50
CA ASP A 34 -20.10 7.38 -6.50
C ASP A 34 -19.78 8.87 -6.32
N THR A 35 -18.75 9.19 -5.54
CA THR A 35 -18.39 10.56 -5.12
C THR A 35 -17.07 11.05 -5.68
N GLU A 36 -16.30 10.16 -6.33
CA GLU A 36 -14.92 10.38 -6.80
C GLU A 36 -13.92 10.77 -5.68
N VAL A 37 -14.35 10.74 -4.41
CA VAL A 37 -13.48 11.03 -3.27
C VAL A 37 -12.44 9.92 -3.15
N SER A 38 -11.18 10.32 -3.10
CA SER A 38 -10.05 9.40 -3.06
C SER A 38 -9.16 9.60 -1.85
N HIS A 39 -8.44 8.54 -1.50
CA HIS A 39 -7.35 8.58 -0.54
C HIS A 39 -6.29 7.54 -0.88
N SER A 40 -5.05 7.83 -0.54
CA SER A 40 -3.92 6.96 -0.83
C SER A 40 -3.02 6.78 0.38
N ARG A 41 -2.40 5.61 0.47
CA ARG A 41 -1.37 5.29 1.46
C ARG A 41 -0.18 4.66 0.74
N SER A 42 0.99 4.78 1.35
CA SER A 42 2.22 4.15 0.89
C SER A 42 2.95 3.52 2.06
N GLY A 43 3.87 2.62 1.77
CA GLY A 43 4.71 1.97 2.76
C GLY A 43 5.82 1.16 2.12
N SER A 44 6.50 0.38 2.94
CA SER A 44 7.56 -0.51 2.48
C SER A 44 7.40 -1.91 3.08
N TYR A 45 7.62 -2.93 2.26
CA TYR A 45 7.92 -4.28 2.71
C TYR A 45 9.43 -4.40 2.94
N LEU A 46 9.84 -5.07 4.01
CA LEU A 46 11.23 -5.42 4.28
C LEU A 46 11.32 -6.94 4.41
N HIS A 47 12.26 -7.55 3.72
CA HIS A 47 12.60 -8.94 3.99
C HIS A 47 13.25 -9.03 5.38
N THR A 48 12.66 -9.84 6.26
CA THR A 48 13.16 -10.03 7.62
C THR A 48 13.58 -11.47 7.86
N GLY A 49 14.67 -11.63 8.60
CA GLY A 49 15.11 -12.94 9.05
C GLY A 49 14.31 -13.45 10.26
N PRO A 50 14.61 -14.67 10.75
CA PRO A 50 13.90 -15.27 11.89
C PRO A 50 13.98 -14.47 13.19
N ASN A 51 14.94 -13.55 13.30
CA ASN A 51 15.11 -12.65 14.44
C ASN A 51 14.32 -11.33 14.32
N GLY A 52 13.48 -11.20 13.29
CA GLY A 52 12.66 -10.01 13.02
C GLY A 52 13.44 -8.79 12.50
N LYS A 53 14.75 -8.92 12.26
CA LYS A 53 15.58 -7.86 11.68
C LYS A 53 15.61 -7.98 10.16
N GLN A 54 15.82 -6.86 9.48
CA GLN A 54 16.01 -6.84 8.05
C GLN A 54 17.17 -7.77 7.66
N ALA A 55 16.95 -8.58 6.64
CA ALA A 55 17.91 -9.55 6.11
C ALA A 55 17.91 -9.49 4.58
N THR A 56 18.85 -10.19 3.96
CA THR A 56 18.83 -10.45 2.52
C THR A 56 18.33 -11.88 2.29
N PRO A 57 17.41 -12.10 1.32
CA PRO A 57 16.99 -13.45 0.95
C PRO A 57 18.16 -14.34 0.54
N ASP A 58 18.10 -15.64 0.88
CA ASP A 58 19.07 -16.63 0.40
C ASP A 58 18.79 -17.00 -1.06
N HIS A 59 19.59 -16.42 -1.96
CA HIS A 59 19.50 -16.67 -3.41
C HIS A 59 19.83 -18.11 -3.84
N THR A 60 20.36 -18.95 -2.95
CA THR A 60 20.66 -20.36 -3.22
C THR A 60 19.54 -21.31 -2.78
N ALA A 61 18.52 -20.79 -2.09
CA ALA A 61 17.37 -21.58 -1.67
C ALA A 61 16.55 -22.05 -2.89
N SER A 62 16.04 -23.28 -2.84
CA SER A 62 15.31 -23.90 -3.96
C SER A 62 14.00 -23.19 -4.35
N GLY A 63 13.46 -22.34 -3.48
CA GLY A 63 12.27 -21.52 -3.73
C GLY A 63 12.58 -20.05 -4.07
N PHE A 64 13.84 -19.70 -4.31
CA PHE A 64 14.22 -18.33 -4.65
C PHE A 64 13.82 -18.00 -6.09
N THR A 65 13.03 -16.92 -6.27
CA THR A 65 12.72 -16.36 -7.59
C THR A 65 13.71 -15.24 -7.92
N PRO A 66 14.50 -15.35 -9.01
CA PRO A 66 15.40 -14.29 -9.44
C PRO A 66 14.65 -13.00 -9.77
N TYR A 67 15.31 -11.86 -9.58
CA TYR A 67 14.71 -10.55 -9.84
C TYR A 67 14.14 -10.40 -11.25
N ALA A 68 14.80 -10.97 -12.26
CA ALA A 68 14.38 -10.90 -13.66
C ALA A 68 13.07 -11.67 -13.93
N ASP A 69 12.71 -12.62 -13.07
CA ASP A 69 11.54 -13.48 -13.23
C ASP A 69 10.37 -13.04 -12.33
N LEU A 70 10.56 -12.00 -11.51
CA LEU A 70 9.51 -11.47 -10.63
C LEU A 70 8.46 -10.71 -11.43
N THR A 71 7.19 -10.99 -11.15
CA THR A 71 6.07 -10.15 -11.60
C THR A 71 5.65 -9.17 -10.50
N GLU A 72 4.98 -8.08 -10.89
CA GLU A 72 4.43 -7.13 -9.91
C GLU A 72 3.40 -7.82 -8.99
N ALA A 73 2.67 -8.81 -9.48
CA ALA A 73 1.71 -9.57 -8.68
C ALA A 73 2.39 -10.35 -7.54
N ASP A 74 3.51 -11.02 -7.83
CA ASP A 74 4.29 -11.76 -6.82
C ASP A 74 4.78 -10.81 -5.73
N VAL A 75 5.30 -9.65 -6.14
CA VAL A 75 5.86 -8.65 -5.24
C VAL A 75 4.77 -7.97 -4.39
N LEU A 76 3.60 -7.70 -4.98
CA LEU A 76 2.46 -7.17 -4.23
C LEU A 76 1.89 -8.19 -3.24
N ALA A 77 2.00 -9.49 -3.50
CA ALA A 77 1.61 -10.51 -2.53
C ALA A 77 2.46 -10.39 -1.24
N TRP A 78 3.77 -10.12 -1.36
CA TRP A 78 4.63 -9.85 -0.21
C TRP A 78 4.24 -8.58 0.53
N CYS A 79 3.97 -7.49 -0.22
CA CYS A 79 3.61 -6.19 0.37
C CYS A 79 2.28 -6.23 1.12
N LYS A 80 1.35 -7.11 0.71
CA LYS A 80 0.02 -7.25 1.30
C LYS A 80 -0.08 -8.30 2.40
N ALA A 81 0.97 -9.10 2.60
CA ALA A 81 1.01 -10.19 3.57
C ALA A 81 0.76 -9.70 5.01
N ASP A 82 0.54 -10.66 5.92
CA ASP A 82 0.39 -10.42 7.36
C ASP A 82 -0.68 -9.34 7.73
N GLY A 83 -1.73 -9.25 6.91
CA GLY A 83 -2.83 -8.31 7.11
C GLY A 83 -2.54 -6.87 6.68
N VAL A 84 -1.37 -6.57 6.12
CA VAL A 84 -1.01 -5.23 5.63
C VAL A 84 -1.99 -4.75 4.55
N GLY A 85 -2.41 -5.64 3.64
CA GLY A 85 -3.39 -5.34 2.60
C GLY A 85 -4.72 -4.87 3.19
N ALA A 86 -5.37 -5.74 3.95
CA ALA A 86 -6.68 -5.47 4.56
C ALA A 86 -6.66 -4.23 5.47
N LYS A 87 -5.59 -4.04 6.25
CA LYS A 87 -5.43 -2.87 7.13
C LYS A 87 -5.39 -1.56 6.34
N ASN A 88 -4.60 -1.49 5.27
CA ASN A 88 -4.48 -0.25 4.51
C ASN A 88 -5.75 0.07 3.72
N GLU A 89 -6.39 -0.94 3.12
CA GLU A 89 -7.68 -0.77 2.44
C GLU A 89 -8.75 -0.28 3.41
N HIS A 90 -8.85 -0.85 4.62
CA HIS A 90 -9.75 -0.38 5.66
C HIS A 90 -9.48 1.09 6.04
N LEU A 91 -8.22 1.45 6.28
CA LEU A 91 -7.86 2.82 6.64
C LEU A 91 -8.14 3.83 5.52
N ILE A 92 -7.98 3.43 4.26
CA ILE A 92 -8.35 4.24 3.09
C ILE A 92 -9.87 4.43 3.05
N THR A 93 -10.65 3.36 3.20
CA THR A 93 -12.12 3.43 3.27
C THR A 93 -12.59 4.37 4.37
N SER A 94 -12.06 4.23 5.60
CA SER A 94 -12.42 5.13 6.71
C SER A 94 -12.10 6.60 6.40
N ASN A 95 -10.97 6.87 5.74
CA ASN A 95 -10.60 8.23 5.34
C ASN A 95 -11.58 8.80 4.31
N ILE A 96 -11.95 7.98 3.30
CA ILE A 96 -12.89 8.40 2.27
C ILE A 96 -14.28 8.67 2.86
N ILE A 97 -14.79 7.79 3.72
CA ILE A 97 -16.07 8.00 4.43
C ILE A 97 -16.05 9.33 5.19
N ASN A 98 -14.99 9.59 5.96
CA ASN A 98 -14.88 10.82 6.73
C ASN A 98 -14.82 12.07 5.83
N LYS A 99 -14.13 11.98 4.68
CA LYS A 99 -14.07 13.09 3.71
C LYS A 99 -15.43 13.36 3.06
N VAL A 100 -16.14 12.32 2.64
CA VAL A 100 -17.50 12.44 2.07
C VAL A 100 -18.44 13.05 3.10
N ALA A 101 -18.41 12.59 4.36
CA ALA A 101 -19.23 13.15 5.43
C ALA A 101 -18.90 14.63 5.70
N ALA A 102 -17.62 15.03 5.59
CA ALA A 102 -17.21 16.41 5.78
C ALA A 102 -17.71 17.36 4.67
N GLN A 103 -17.87 16.87 3.44
CA GLN A 103 -18.40 17.66 2.33
C GLN A 103 -19.87 18.04 2.50
N ALA A 104 -20.64 17.29 3.30
CA ALA A 104 -22.04 17.59 3.60
C ALA A 104 -22.22 18.70 4.65
N ASN A 105 -21.13 19.14 5.30
CA ASN A 105 -21.19 20.16 6.35
C ASN A 105 -20.93 21.55 5.78
N SER A 106 -21.79 22.52 6.13
CA SER A 106 -21.51 23.95 5.94
C SER A 106 -21.06 24.58 7.26
N THR A 107 -20.23 25.62 7.18
CA THR A 107 -19.82 26.44 8.33
C THR A 107 -20.38 27.84 8.18
N GLY A 108 -20.70 28.49 9.30
CA GLY A 108 -21.24 29.85 9.31
C GLY A 108 -21.79 30.23 10.68
N MET A 109 -21.86 31.52 10.94
CA MET A 109 -22.55 32.07 12.12
C MET A 109 -23.85 32.72 11.66
N PRO A 110 -25.00 32.43 12.30
CA PRO A 110 -26.30 32.98 11.86
C PRO A 110 -26.40 34.50 11.99
N TRP A 111 -25.41 35.16 12.62
CA TRP A 111 -25.31 36.61 12.77
C TRP A 111 -24.18 37.25 11.94
N ALA A 112 -23.41 36.48 11.17
CA ALA A 112 -22.50 37.03 10.18
C ALA A 112 -23.27 37.10 8.85
N ALA A 113 -23.84 38.27 8.53
CA ALA A 113 -24.44 38.50 7.23
C ALA A 113 -23.35 38.42 6.13
N GLU A 114 -23.68 37.83 4.98
CA GLU A 114 -22.89 37.90 3.74
C GLU A 114 -22.65 39.35 3.28
#